data_AF-A0AAP0IBM5-F1
#
_entry.id   AF-A0AAP0IBM5-F1
#
_cell.length_a   1.000
_cell.length_b   1.000
_cell.length_c   1.000
_cell.angle_alpha   90.00
_cell.angle_beta   90.00
_cell.angle_gamma   90.00
#
_symmetry.space_group_name_H-M   'P 1'
#
loop_
_entity.id
_entity.type
_entity.pdbx_description
1 polymer ?
#
loop_
_entity_poly.entity_id
_entity_poly.type
_entity_poly.pdbx_seq_one_letter_code
_entity_poly.pdbx_strand_id
1 'polypeptide(L)'
;MTKIFKWGMITEGYCWKSLPDRQKDIYWERWKPYFRWDLSIDEAIERVVYDSKACVRYDALMHELRALGVRPDFVTNEAWNRYREYWTFADFKARSEKASHKKKK
;
A
#
# COMPACT_ATOMS: atom_id res chain seq x y z
N MET A 1 -0.70 -2.48 -10.95
CA MET A 1 -0.44 -2.56 -9.50
C MET A 1 -1.50 -1.81 -8.69
N THR A 2 -1.65 -0.49 -8.80
CA THR A 2 -2.65 0.28 -8.02
C THR A 2 -4.09 -0.24 -8.16
N LYS A 3 -4.52 -0.63 -9.37
CA LYS A 3 -5.85 -1.25 -9.59
C LYS A 3 -6.09 -2.52 -8.76
N ILE A 4 -5.03 -3.31 -8.53
CA ILE A 4 -5.07 -4.54 -7.73
C ILE A 4 -5.25 -4.21 -6.25
N PHE A 5 -4.55 -3.19 -5.75
CA PHE A 5 -4.72 -2.75 -4.37
C PHE A 5 -6.12 -2.21 -4.11
N LYS A 6 -6.64 -1.37 -5.01
CA LYS A 6 -8.00 -0.83 -4.91
C LYS A 6 -9.08 -1.91 -4.83
N TRP A 7 -8.84 -3.09 -5.40
CA TRP A 7 -9.77 -4.21 -5.35
C TRP A 7 -9.88 -4.85 -3.95
N GLY A 8 -8.83 -4.77 -3.13
CA GLY A 8 -8.73 -5.55 -1.88
C GLY A 8 -8.49 -4.70 -0.63
N MET A 9 -8.95 -3.45 -0.59
CA MET A 9 -8.72 -2.58 0.57
C MET A 9 -9.41 -3.16 1.81
N ILE A 10 -8.64 -3.40 2.87
CA ILE A 10 -9.10 -3.97 4.15
C ILE A 10 -8.86 -3.01 5.31
N THR A 11 -9.52 -3.23 6.44
CA THR A 11 -9.43 -2.39 7.64
C THR A 11 -8.00 -2.20 8.18
N GLU A 12 -7.16 -3.22 8.09
CA GLU A 12 -5.76 -3.20 8.55
C GLU A 12 -4.82 -2.58 7.50
N GLY A 13 -5.34 -2.20 6.33
CA GLY A 13 -4.58 -1.72 5.17
C GLY A 13 -4.13 -0.26 5.22
N TYR A 14 -3.94 0.32 6.41
CA TYR A 14 -3.52 1.72 6.55
C TYR A 14 -2.05 1.97 6.11
N CYS A 15 -1.21 0.92 6.01
CA CYS A 15 0.08 0.96 5.30
C CYS A 15 0.48 -0.44 4.78
N TRP A 16 1.46 -0.51 3.87
CA TRP A 16 1.90 -1.81 3.30
C TRP A 16 2.37 -2.80 4.37
N LYS A 17 3.06 -2.29 5.40
CA LYS A 17 3.62 -3.12 6.49
C LYS A 17 2.56 -3.65 7.44
N SER A 18 1.41 -3.00 7.55
CA SER A 18 0.32 -3.46 8.43
C SER A 18 -0.59 -4.49 7.77
N LEU A 19 -0.45 -4.70 6.45
CA LEU A 19 -1.20 -5.74 5.77
C LEU A 19 -0.82 -7.12 6.31
N PRO A 20 -1.80 -7.99 6.61
CA PRO A 20 -1.54 -9.40 6.85
C PRO A 20 -0.87 -10.03 5.62
N ASP A 21 0.02 -11.00 5.84
CA ASP A 21 0.74 -11.65 4.75
C ASP A 21 -0.21 -12.31 3.74
N ARG A 22 -1.31 -12.89 4.23
CA ARG A 22 -2.40 -13.40 3.38
C ARG A 22 -2.92 -12.35 2.39
N GLN A 23 -3.04 -11.08 2.80
CA GLN A 23 -3.50 -10.03 1.90
C GLN A 23 -2.41 -9.64 0.89
N LYS A 24 -1.14 -9.63 1.29
CA LYS A 24 -0.01 -9.41 0.39
C LYS A 24 0.07 -10.52 -0.67
N ASP A 25 -0.19 -11.76 -0.27
CA ASP A 25 -0.26 -12.92 -1.18
C ASP A 25 -1.40 -12.78 -2.19
N ILE A 26 -2.59 -12.36 -1.76
CA ILE A 26 -3.69 -12.08 -2.69
C ILE A 26 -3.29 -11.03 -3.72
N TYR A 27 -2.58 -9.97 -3.31
CA TYR A 27 -2.11 -8.96 -4.25
C TYR A 27 -1.02 -9.50 -5.19
N TRP A 28 -0.11 -10.33 -4.67
CA TRP A 28 0.93 -10.97 -5.47
C TRP A 28 0.33 -11.89 -6.55
N GLU A 29 -0.54 -12.81 -6.16
CA GLU A 29 -1.22 -13.74 -7.07
C GLU A 29 -2.02 -13.01 -8.14
N ARG A 30 -2.68 -11.91 -7.76
CA ARG A 30 -3.40 -11.07 -8.73
C ARG A 30 -2.45 -10.30 -9.63
N TRP A 31 -1.24 -9.98 -9.20
CA TRP A 31 -0.29 -9.20 -9.97
C TRP A 31 0.56 -10.07 -10.90
N LYS A 32 0.90 -11.30 -10.51
CA LYS A 32 1.77 -12.23 -11.23
C LYS A 32 1.41 -12.40 -12.72
N PRO A 33 0.12 -12.53 -13.14
CA PRO A 33 -0.23 -12.67 -14.55
C PRO A 33 0.03 -11.43 -15.42
N TYR A 34 0.16 -10.24 -14.81
CA TYR A 34 0.37 -8.98 -15.53
C TYR A 34 1.83 -8.72 -15.87
N PHE A 35 2.75 -9.55 -15.39
CA PHE A 35 4.18 -9.40 -15.65
C PHE A 35 4.70 -10.65 -16.33
N ARG A 36 5.40 -10.48 -17.46
CA ARG A 36 6.14 -11.57 -18.08
C ARG A 36 7.45 -11.71 -17.31
N TRP A 37 7.48 -12.71 -16.46
CA TRP A 37 8.67 -13.08 -15.74
C TRP A 37 9.61 -13.90 -16.63
N ASP A 38 10.90 -13.66 -16.47
CA ASP A 38 11.92 -14.51 -17.09
C ASP A 38 11.96 -15.82 -16.31
N LEU A 39 11.67 -16.93 -17.00
CA LEU A 39 11.59 -18.26 -16.39
C LEU A 39 12.93 -18.73 -15.78
N SER A 40 14.03 -18.01 -16.04
CA SER A 40 15.34 -18.25 -15.40
C SER A 40 15.49 -17.59 -14.02
N ILE A 41 14.55 -16.72 -13.62
CA ILE A 41 14.56 -16.03 -12.33
C ILE A 41 13.76 -16.86 -11.31
N ASP A 42 14.33 -17.01 -10.12
CA ASP A 42 13.67 -17.68 -8.99
C ASP A 42 12.46 -16.87 -8.49
N GLU A 43 11.31 -17.52 -8.30
CA GLU A 43 10.07 -16.89 -7.85
C GLU A 43 10.23 -16.13 -6.51
N ALA A 44 11.12 -16.56 -5.62
CA ALA A 44 11.40 -15.84 -4.38
C ALA A 44 12.09 -14.50 -4.66
N ILE A 45 12.98 -14.43 -5.66
CA ILE A 45 13.61 -13.18 -6.10
C ILE A 45 12.55 -12.25 -6.70
N GLU A 46 11.65 -12.79 -7.52
CA GLU A 46 10.53 -12.04 -8.10
C GLU A 46 9.65 -11.43 -7.02
N ARG A 47 9.34 -12.22 -5.99
CA ARG A 47 8.52 -11.79 -4.86
C ARG A 47 9.20 -10.67 -4.07
N VAL A 48 10.50 -10.75 -3.83
CA VAL A 48 11.27 -9.69 -3.16
C VAL A 48 11.24 -8.38 -3.97
N VAL A 49 11.46 -8.48 -5.28
CA VAL A 49 11.41 -7.31 -6.18
C VAL A 49 10.00 -6.71 -6.21
N TYR A 50 8.98 -7.55 -6.25
CA TYR A 50 7.59 -7.12 -6.20
C TYR A 50 7.26 -6.43 -4.88
N ASP A 51 7.60 -7.02 -3.74
CA ASP A 51 7.26 -6.46 -2.42
C ASP A 51 7.88 -5.07 -2.22
N SER A 52 9.10 -4.86 -2.73
CA SER A 52 9.74 -3.53 -2.75
C SER A 52 8.93 -2.52 -3.58
N LYS A 53 8.54 -2.89 -4.81
CA LYS A 53 7.72 -2.02 -5.69
C LYS A 53 6.32 -1.79 -5.12
N ALA A 54 5.73 -2.83 -4.55
CA ALA A 54 4.40 -2.81 -3.97
C ALA A 54 4.36 -1.89 -2.75
N CYS A 55 5.36 -1.94 -1.88
CA CYS A 55 5.49 -1.03 -0.75
C CYS A 55 5.47 0.44 -1.20
N VAL A 56 6.28 0.81 -2.19
CA VAL A 56 6.35 2.19 -2.71
C VAL A 56 5.03 2.62 -3.35
N ARG A 57 4.42 1.75 -4.17
CA ARG A 57 3.17 2.07 -4.87
C ARG A 57 1.97 2.12 -3.93
N TYR A 58 1.94 1.28 -2.91
CA TYR A 58 0.91 1.29 -1.89
C TYR A 58 1.01 2.56 -1.03
N ASP A 59 2.21 2.94 -0.62
CA ASP A 59 2.43 4.19 0.12
C ASP A 59 1.96 5.42 -0.67
N ALA A 60 2.28 5.48 -1.97
CA ALA A 60 1.78 6.52 -2.87
C ALA A 60 0.24 6.55 -2.94
N LEU A 61 -0.41 5.37 -3.06
CA LEU A 61 -1.88 5.27 -3.03
C LEU A 61 -2.45 5.78 -1.71
N MET A 62 -1.87 5.42 -0.57
CA MET A 62 -2.34 5.89 0.74
C MET A 62 -2.16 7.40 0.91
N HIS A 63 -1.08 7.96 0.36
CA HIS A 63 -0.89 9.40 0.30
C HIS A 63 -1.96 10.10 -0.55
N GLU A 64 -2.29 9.56 -1.73
CA GLU A 64 -3.37 10.07 -2.59
C GLU A 64 -4.73 10.03 -1.87
N LEU A 65 -5.03 8.90 -1.21
CA LEU A 65 -6.27 8.75 -0.43
C LEU A 65 -6.38 9.79 0.67
N ARG A 66 -5.29 10.01 1.41
CA ARG A 66 -5.24 11.02 2.47
C ARG A 66 -5.40 12.44 1.92
N ALA A 67 -4.74 12.74 0.79
CA ALA A 67 -4.82 14.06 0.15
C ALA A 67 -6.20 14.35 -0.42
N LEU A 68 -6.90 13.33 -0.94
CA LEU A 68 -8.25 13.45 -1.46
C LEU A 68 -9.24 13.85 -0.35
N GLY A 69 -9.04 13.40 0.89
CA GLY A 69 -9.85 13.77 2.05
C GLY A 69 -11.28 13.20 2.07
N VAL A 70 -11.78 12.69 0.95
CA VAL A 70 -13.07 12.01 0.81
C VAL A 70 -12.89 10.51 0.61
N ARG A 71 -13.83 9.72 1.13
CA ARG A 71 -13.82 8.25 1.00
C ARG A 71 -14.10 7.86 -0.46
N PRO A 72 -13.22 7.08 -1.12
CA PRO A 72 -13.54 6.49 -2.41
C PRO A 72 -14.49 5.29 -2.29
N ASP A 73 -15.24 5.02 -3.35
CA ASP A 73 -16.23 3.93 -3.38
C ASP A 73 -15.64 2.54 -3.12
N PHE A 74 -14.39 2.30 -3.54
CA PHE A 74 -13.70 1.02 -3.36
C PHE A 74 -13.16 0.80 -1.93
N VAL A 75 -13.32 1.75 -1.01
CA VAL A 75 -12.93 1.62 0.40
C VAL A 75 -14.19 1.56 1.26
N THR A 76 -14.34 0.54 2.09
CA THR A 76 -15.47 0.44 3.01
C THR A 76 -15.46 1.57 4.05
N ASN A 77 -16.62 1.92 4.60
CA ASN A 77 -16.71 2.93 5.67
C ASN A 77 -15.84 2.57 6.88
N GLU A 78 -15.82 1.29 7.24
CA GLU A 78 -15.03 0.78 8.36
C GLU A 78 -13.53 0.98 8.13
N ALA A 79 -13.02 0.55 6.96
CA ALA A 79 -11.62 0.72 6.61
C ALA A 79 -11.25 2.21 6.54
N TRP A 80 -12.10 3.03 5.93
CA TRP A 80 -11.88 4.47 5.84
C TRP A 80 -11.78 5.15 7.20
N ASN A 81 -12.65 4.80 8.14
CA ASN A 81 -12.62 5.35 9.49
C ASN A 81 -11.32 4.97 10.22
N ARG A 82 -10.91 3.70 10.12
CA ARG A 82 -9.65 3.22 10.72
C ARG A 82 -8.42 3.90 10.11
N TYR A 83 -8.43 4.16 8.80
CA TYR A 83 -7.32 4.87 8.14
C TYR A 83 -7.23 6.31 8.63
N ARG A 84 -8.36 7.02 8.71
CA ARG A 84 -8.41 8.39 9.21
C ARG A 84 -7.91 8.48 10.64
N GLU A 85 -8.35 7.56 11.50
CA GLU A 85 -7.91 7.48 12.89
C GLU A 85 -6.39 7.32 12.96
N TYR A 86 -5.82 6.35 12.23
CA TYR A 86 -4.38 6.14 12.16
C TYR A 86 -3.61 7.40 11.68
N TRP A 87 -4.15 8.13 10.70
CA TRP A 87 -3.52 9.35 10.21
C TRP A 87 -3.53 10.52 11.20
N THR A 88 -4.37 10.46 12.25
CA THR A 88 -4.37 11.47 13.31
C THR A 88 -3.29 11.23 14.37
N PHE A 89 -2.76 10.02 14.48
CA PHE A 89 -1.77 9.64 15.49
C PHE A 89 -0.50 10.49 15.40
N ALA A 90 -0.01 10.94 16.56
CA ALA A 90 1.16 11.81 16.66
C ALA A 90 2.41 11.19 16.01
N ASP A 91 2.63 9.89 16.20
CA ASP A 91 3.75 9.15 15.60
C ASP A 91 3.71 9.11 14.07
N PHE A 92 2.51 9.09 13.49
CA PHE A 92 2.36 9.17 12.05
C PHE A 92 2.66 10.58 11.53
N LYS A 93 2.15 11.62 12.20
CA LYS A 93 2.44 13.02 11.87
C LYS A 93 3.93 13.33 11.93
N ALA A 94 4.59 12.93 13.02
CA ALA A 94 6.04 13.11 13.21
C ALA A 94 6.87 12.42 12.11
N ARG A 95 6.47 11.22 11.68
CA ARG A 95 7.14 10.52 10.56
C ARG A 95 6.89 11.21 9.21
N SER A 96 5.65 11.66 8.96
CA SER A 96 5.27 12.38 7.74
C SER A 96 6.02 13.72 7.61
N GLU A 97 6.19 14.46 8.71
CA GLU A 97 6.92 15.73 8.74
C GLU A 97 8.42 15.56 8.49
N LYS A 98 9.05 14.56 9.13
CA LYS A 98 10.46 14.20 8.89
C LYS A 98 10.72 13.80 7.44
N ALA A 99 9.80 13.04 6.85
CA ALA A 99 9.90 12.64 5.44
C ALA A 99 9.74 13.83 4.48
N SER A 100 8.85 14.78 4.79
CA SER A 100 8.68 16.01 4.00
C SER A 100 9.93 16.90 4.02
N HIS A 101 10.58 17.05 5.19
CA HIS A 101 11.80 17.84 5.33
C HIS A 101 13.00 17.24 4.57
N LYS A 102 13.11 15.91 4.48
CA LYS A 102 14.17 15.24 3.70
C LYS A 102 14.01 15.38 2.18
N LYS A 103 12.82 15.68 1.66
CA LYS A 103 12.57 15.88 0.21
C LYS A 103 12.89 17.30 -0.29
N LYS A 104 13.24 18.23 0.61
CA LYS A 104 13.56 19.64 0.29
C LYS A 104 15.05 19.97 0.38
N LYS A 105 15.91 18.96 0.54
CA LYS A 105 17.38 19.06 0.48
C LYS A 105 17.86 18.32 -0.75
#